data_AF-A0A537XG27-F1
#
_entry.id   AF-A0A537XG27-F1
#
_cell.length_a   1.000
_cell.length_b   1.000
_cell.length_c   1.000
_cell.angle_alpha   90.00
_cell.angle_beta   90.00
_cell.angle_gamma   90.00
#
_symmetry.space_group_name_H-M   'P 1'
#
loop_
_entity.id
_entity.type
_entity.pdbx_description
1 polymer ?
#
loop_
_entity_poly.entity_id
_entity_poly.type
_entity_poly.pdbx_seq_one_letter_code
_entity_poly.pdbx_strand_id
1 'polypeptide(L)'
;MLDDELEQVGLVLGLEPATTTEFRILIDETNYLQLDDLVVVETEVPKAGTVRTYGVVTEVASRHEGGRFESDTLRIAEEFTMDADKSRSATVQTIRVVPEIWVAPDPGEPAWRVSGEARDEALYADEM
;
A
#
# COMPACT_ATOMS: atom_id res chain seq x y z
N MET A 1 5.94 -10.52 -14.47
CA MET A 1 5.13 -11.20 -13.45
C MET A 1 6.04 -11.43 -12.27
N LEU A 2 5.74 -10.81 -11.14
CA LEU A 2 6.43 -11.08 -9.88
C LEU A 2 6.22 -12.57 -9.55
N ASP A 3 7.25 -13.24 -9.05
CA ASP A 3 7.17 -14.68 -8.72
C ASP A 3 6.04 -14.98 -7.72
N ASP A 4 5.55 -16.22 -7.73
CA ASP A 4 4.51 -16.79 -6.83
C ASP A 4 4.81 -16.66 -5.32
N GLU A 5 5.91 -16.01 -4.93
CA GLU A 5 6.32 -15.77 -3.53
C GLU A 5 5.90 -14.41 -2.96
N LEU A 6 5.36 -13.49 -3.77
CA LEU A 6 4.93 -12.20 -3.23
C LEU A 6 3.51 -12.24 -2.66
N GLU A 7 3.40 -11.99 -1.36
CA GLU A 7 2.14 -11.89 -0.65
C GLU A 7 1.43 -10.58 -1.00
N GLN A 8 0.26 -10.68 -1.65
CA GLN A 8 -0.62 -9.51 -1.83
C GLN A 8 -1.13 -9.06 -0.47
N VAL A 9 -0.91 -7.80 -0.13
CA VAL A 9 -1.23 -7.22 1.19
C VAL A 9 -2.38 -6.21 1.16
N GLY A 10 -2.79 -5.79 -0.04
CA GLY A 10 -3.81 -4.76 -0.19
C GLY A 10 -3.95 -4.22 -1.60
N LEU A 11 -4.60 -3.05 -1.69
CA LEU A 11 -4.84 -2.32 -2.93
C LEU A 11 -4.45 -0.84 -2.77
N VAL A 12 -3.98 -0.20 -3.85
CA VAL A 12 -3.73 1.24 -3.86
C VAL A 12 -5.03 2.01 -3.64
N LEU A 13 -5.04 2.88 -2.64
CA LEU A 13 -6.17 3.74 -2.30
C LEU A 13 -6.32 4.86 -3.33
N GLY A 14 -7.56 5.11 -3.75
CA GLY A 14 -7.92 6.21 -4.66
C GLY A 14 -8.74 7.33 -4.03
N LEU A 15 -8.90 7.35 -2.70
CA LEU A 15 -9.64 8.41 -2.01
C LEU A 15 -8.83 9.71 -1.98
N GLU A 16 -7.53 9.60 -1.67
CA GLU A 16 -6.55 10.64 -1.91
C GLU A 16 -5.76 10.34 -3.19
N PRO A 17 -5.24 11.36 -3.88
CA PRO A 17 -4.45 11.13 -5.09
C PRO A 17 -3.16 10.37 -4.76
N ALA A 18 -2.91 9.26 -5.44
CA ALA A 18 -1.58 8.68 -5.53
C ALA A 18 -0.66 9.61 -6.35
N THR A 19 0.60 9.70 -5.96
CA THR A 19 1.62 10.51 -6.62
C THR A 19 2.84 9.67 -6.95
N THR A 20 3.78 10.25 -7.69
CA THR A 20 5.06 9.58 -8.02
C THR A 20 5.97 9.38 -6.80
N THR A 21 5.70 10.07 -5.68
CA THR A 21 6.55 10.04 -4.48
C THR A 21 5.88 9.38 -3.29
N GLU A 22 4.56 9.41 -3.24
CA GLU A 22 3.78 8.88 -2.12
C GLU A 22 2.42 8.39 -2.60
N PHE A 23 1.99 7.26 -2.05
CA PHE A 23 0.65 6.71 -2.22
C PHE A 23 0.23 5.98 -0.95
N ARG A 24 -1.04 5.57 -0.87
CA ARG A 24 -1.56 4.81 0.27
C ARG A 24 -2.07 3.46 -0.19
N ILE A 25 -1.91 2.45 0.66
CA ILE A 25 -2.45 1.10 0.45
C ILE A 25 -3.58 0.88 1.45
N LEU A 26 -4.74 0.44 0.99
CA LEU A 26 -5.77 -0.18 1.84
C LEU A 26 -5.33 -1.61 2.10
N ILE A 27 -5.10 -1.93 3.37
CA ILE A 27 -4.67 -3.26 3.80
C ILE A 27 -5.91 -4.14 3.89
N ASP A 28 -5.85 -5.35 3.33
CA ASP A 28 -6.95 -6.31 3.46
C ASP A 28 -7.09 -6.85 4.90
N GLU A 29 -8.19 -7.55 5.18
CA GLU A 29 -8.50 -8.01 6.54
C GLU A 29 -7.61 -9.17 7.03
N THR A 30 -6.95 -9.87 6.12
CA THR A 30 -6.12 -11.05 6.40
C THR A 30 -4.64 -10.72 6.56
N ASN A 31 -4.22 -9.56 6.06
CA ASN A 31 -2.84 -9.11 6.06
C ASN A 31 -2.60 -7.95 7.02
N TYR A 32 -1.32 -7.63 7.18
CA TYR A 32 -0.86 -6.41 7.83
C TYR A 32 0.29 -5.83 7.03
N LEU A 33 0.55 -4.53 7.21
CA LEU A 33 1.82 -3.88 6.90
C LEU A 33 2.28 -3.18 8.18
N GLN A 34 3.59 -3.06 8.35
CA GLN A 34 4.21 -2.34 9.45
C GLN A 34 5.17 -1.28 8.91
N LEU A 35 5.58 -0.36 9.78
CA LEU A 35 6.65 0.57 9.47
C LEU A 35 7.88 -0.17 8.92
N ASP A 36 8.53 0.42 7.93
CA ASP A 36 9.71 -0.10 7.23
C ASP A 36 9.48 -1.35 6.36
N ASP A 37 8.24 -1.89 6.27
CA ASP A 37 7.94 -2.91 5.26
C ASP A 37 8.13 -2.31 3.85
N LEU A 38 8.69 -3.11 2.96
CA LEU A 38 8.81 -2.77 1.55
C LEU A 38 7.64 -3.34 0.77
N VAL A 39 7.17 -2.57 -0.20
CA VAL A 39 6.06 -2.97 -1.07
C VAL A 39 6.39 -2.65 -2.53
N VAL A 40 5.74 -3.38 -3.43
CA VAL A 40 5.80 -3.13 -4.87
C VAL A 40 4.38 -3.03 -5.41
N VAL A 41 4.21 -2.17 -6.41
CA VAL A 41 3.01 -2.07 -7.26
C VAL A 41 3.44 -2.14 -8.72
N GLU A 42 2.74 -2.92 -9.54
CA GLU A 42 2.94 -3.00 -10.99
C GLU A 42 1.83 -2.21 -11.68
N THR A 43 2.21 -1.23 -12.49
CA THR A 43 1.32 -0.35 -13.23
C THR A 43 1.53 -0.49 -14.73
N GLU A 44 0.47 -0.72 -15.49
CA GLU A 44 0.54 -0.80 -16.96
C GLU A 44 0.52 0.60 -17.59
N VAL A 45 1.69 1.07 -18.01
CA VAL A 45 1.83 2.41 -18.55
C VAL A 45 1.65 2.41 -20.07
N PRO A 46 0.72 3.22 -20.62
CA PRO A 46 0.51 3.29 -22.06
C PRO A 46 1.81 3.59 -22.83
N LYS A 47 2.14 2.72 -23.79
CA LYS A 47 3.34 2.79 -24.66
C LYS A 47 4.68 2.53 -23.96
N ALA A 48 4.69 2.30 -22.65
CA ALA A 48 5.89 2.03 -21.86
C ALA A 48 5.89 0.60 -21.27
N GLY A 49 4.72 -0.04 -21.17
CA GLY A 49 4.58 -1.38 -20.60
C GLY A 49 4.49 -1.34 -19.07
N THR A 50 4.80 -2.46 -18.42
CA THR A 50 4.75 -2.60 -16.96
C THR A 50 5.84 -1.76 -16.28
N VAL A 51 5.43 -0.93 -15.33
CA VAL A 51 6.31 -0.18 -14.43
C VAL A 51 6.11 -0.68 -13.02
N ARG A 52 7.21 -1.03 -12.35
CA ARG A 52 7.26 -1.44 -10.94
C ARG A 52 7.64 -0.26 -10.08
N THR A 53 6.76 0.11 -9.18
CA THR A 53 7.01 1.15 -8.18
C THR A 53 7.28 0.47 -6.84
N TYR A 54 8.50 0.57 -6.36
CA TYR A 54 8.91 0.10 -5.04
C TYR A 54 8.82 1.24 -4.03
N GLY A 55 8.29 0.93 -2.86
CA GLY A 55 8.15 1.90 -1.78
C GLY A 55 8.37 1.29 -0.40
N VAL A 56 8.61 2.17 0.56
CA VAL A 56 8.73 1.83 1.99
C VAL A 56 7.53 2.38 2.74
N VAL A 57 6.96 1.58 3.64
CA VAL A 57 5.88 2.00 4.52
C VAL A 57 6.42 2.96 5.58
N THR A 58 5.89 4.18 5.62
CA THR A 58 6.30 5.24 6.54
C THR A 58 5.31 5.49 7.67
N GLU A 59 4.06 5.04 7.52
CA GLU A 59 3.01 5.14 8.54
C GLU A 59 1.93 4.09 8.30
N VAL A 60 1.31 3.58 9.37
CA VAL A 60 0.15 2.67 9.28
C VAL A 60 -0.96 3.20 10.17
N ALA A 61 -2.03 3.66 9.54
CA ALA A 61 -3.22 4.19 10.22
C ALA A 61 -4.33 3.14 10.30
N SER A 62 -5.10 3.18 11.39
CA SER A 62 -6.35 2.42 11.51
C SER A 62 -7.47 3.35 11.97
N ARG A 63 -8.68 3.14 11.45
CA ARG A 63 -9.84 3.94 11.81
C ARG A 63 -11.13 3.13 11.72
N HIS A 64 -12.16 3.60 12.41
CA HIS A 64 -13.54 3.22 12.13
C HIS A 64 -14.10 4.09 11.01
N GLU A 65 -14.62 3.48 9.96
CA GLU A 65 -15.27 4.19 8.87
C GLU A 65 -16.69 4.59 9.26
N GLY A 66 -17.11 5.80 8.87
CA GLY A 66 -18.43 6.34 9.24
C GLY A 66 -18.52 6.98 10.63
N GLY A 67 -17.56 6.73 11.52
CA GLY A 67 -17.38 7.50 12.76
C GLY A 67 -17.02 8.95 12.48
N ARG A 68 -17.62 9.90 13.20
CA ARG A 68 -17.41 11.34 13.00
C ARG A 68 -16.88 12.03 14.24
N PHE A 69 -17.26 11.55 15.42
CA PHE A 69 -16.85 12.11 16.70
C PHE A 69 -16.04 11.08 17.47
N GLU A 70 -15.15 11.55 18.35
CA GLU A 70 -14.33 10.67 19.19
C GLU A 70 -15.20 9.71 20.03
N SER A 71 -16.36 10.20 20.51
CA SER A 71 -17.32 9.41 21.28
C SER A 71 -18.00 8.29 20.49
N ASP A 72 -17.98 8.32 19.16
CA ASP A 72 -18.52 7.22 18.34
C ASP A 72 -17.70 5.94 18.55
N THR A 73 -16.42 6.05 18.93
CA THR A 73 -15.58 4.89 19.28
C THR A 73 -16.21 4.04 20.38
N LEU A 74 -16.77 4.67 21.42
CA LEU A 74 -17.47 3.95 22.50
C LEU A 74 -18.73 3.26 21.98
N ARG A 75 -19.51 3.97 21.16
CA ARG A 75 -20.75 3.44 20.55
C ARG A 75 -20.50 2.22 19.66
N ILE A 76 -19.39 2.23 18.93
CA ILE A 76 -19.00 1.18 18.01
C ILE A 76 -18.35 -0.01 18.75
N ALA A 77 -17.36 0.25 19.60
CA ALA A 77 -16.50 -0.80 20.14
C ALA A 77 -16.98 -1.41 21.46
N GLU A 78 -17.75 -0.68 22.27
CA GLU A 78 -18.17 -1.09 23.61
C GLU A 78 -19.69 -1.25 23.70
N GLU A 79 -20.45 -0.25 23.25
CA GLU A 79 -21.91 -0.24 23.41
C GLU A 79 -22.62 -1.03 22.30
N PHE A 80 -21.95 -1.26 21.16
CA PHE A 80 -22.49 -1.90 19.97
C PHE A 80 -23.83 -1.26 19.50
N THR A 81 -23.92 0.07 19.63
CA THR A 81 -25.10 0.86 19.25
C THR A 81 -24.96 1.55 17.89
N MET A 82 -23.77 1.48 17.29
CA MET A 82 -23.46 2.04 15.98
C MET A 82 -22.57 1.07 15.19
N ASP A 83 -22.97 0.76 13.96
CA ASP A 83 -22.17 -0.05 13.05
C ASP A 83 -21.12 0.79 12.31
N ALA A 84 -19.90 0.25 12.21
CA ALA A 84 -18.80 0.86 11.47
C ALA A 84 -17.76 -0.19 11.10
N ASP A 85 -17.26 -0.13 9.86
CA ASP A 85 -16.18 -0.99 9.40
C ASP A 85 -14.82 -0.52 9.93
N LYS A 86 -13.91 -1.46 10.19
CA LYS A 86 -12.53 -1.15 10.53
C LYS A 86 -11.72 -1.10 9.24
N SER A 87 -11.04 0.02 9.02
CA SER A 87 -10.15 0.20 7.87
C SER A 87 -8.72 0.42 8.35
N ARG A 88 -7.77 -0.23 7.69
CA ARG A 88 -6.33 -0.03 7.89
C ARG A 88 -5.69 0.40 6.60
N SER A 89 -4.81 1.38 6.67
CA SER A 89 -4.08 1.87 5.51
C SER A 89 -2.64 2.14 5.84
N ALA A 90 -1.73 1.83 4.92
CA ALA A 90 -0.33 2.21 5.00
C ALA A 90 -0.04 3.40 4.08
N THR A 91 0.70 4.39 4.57
CA THR A 91 1.34 5.42 3.74
C THR A 91 2.68 4.87 3.25
N VAL A 92 2.92 4.98 1.95
CA VAL A 92 4.09 4.42 1.28
C VAL A 92 4.84 5.53 0.58
N GLN A 93 6.12 5.68 0.92
CA GLN A 93 7.04 6.56 0.21
C GLN A 93 7.76 5.78 -0.89
N THR A 94 7.75 6.28 -2.12
CA THR A 94 8.42 5.64 -3.26
C THR A 94 9.94 5.77 -3.12
N ILE A 95 10.65 4.67 -3.36
CA ILE A 95 12.12 4.61 -3.25
C ILE A 95 12.81 4.25 -4.57
N ARG A 96 12.17 3.45 -5.44
CA ARG A 96 12.71 3.03 -6.74
C ARG A 96 11.55 2.79 -7.71
N VAL A 97 11.78 3.08 -8.99
CA VAL A 97 10.83 2.78 -10.06
C VAL A 97 11.57 2.10 -11.22
N VAL A 98 11.03 0.98 -11.72
CA VAL A 98 11.67 0.13 -12.74
C VAL A 98 10.68 -0.24 -13.85
N PRO A 99 10.94 0.10 -15.13
CA PRO A 99 12.00 1.01 -15.60
C PRO A 99 11.81 2.43 -15.02
N GLU A 100 12.81 3.31 -15.17
CA GLU A 100 12.81 4.68 -14.62
C GLU A 100 11.80 5.61 -15.34
N ILE A 101 10.52 5.30 -15.16
CA ILE A 101 9.36 5.98 -15.73
C ILE A 101 8.48 6.38 -14.57
N TRP A 102 8.67 7.61 -14.09
CA TRP A 102 8.02 8.14 -12.91
C TRP A 102 6.56 8.50 -13.16
N VAL A 103 5.68 7.50 -13.06
CA VAL A 103 4.22 7.65 -13.00
C VAL A 103 3.71 7.20 -11.64
N ALA A 104 2.56 7.75 -11.21
CA ALA A 104 1.91 7.28 -10.00
C ALA A 104 1.27 5.91 -10.26
N PRO A 105 1.21 5.01 -9.25
CA PRO A 105 0.40 3.81 -9.34
C PRO A 105 -1.09 4.16 -9.42
N ASP A 106 -1.86 3.34 -10.14
CA ASP A 106 -3.28 3.57 -10.34
C ASP A 106 -4.09 3.08 -9.13
N PRO A 107 -5.19 3.78 -8.76
CA PRO A 107 -6.10 3.30 -7.73
C PRO A 107 -6.66 1.91 -8.02
N GLY A 108 -6.68 1.07 -6.99
CA GLY A 108 -7.17 -0.31 -7.07
C GLY A 108 -6.14 -1.31 -7.58
N GLU A 109 -4.93 -0.88 -7.94
CA GLU A 109 -3.85 -1.81 -8.25
C GLU A 109 -3.44 -2.61 -7.00
N PRO A 110 -3.20 -3.91 -7.13
CA PRO A 110 -2.69 -4.72 -6.04
C PRO A 110 -1.31 -4.25 -5.59
N ALA A 111 -1.11 -4.25 -4.28
CA ALA A 111 0.19 -4.04 -3.67
C ALA A 111 0.66 -5.33 -3.02
N TRP A 112 1.94 -5.63 -3.20
CA TRP A 112 2.56 -6.84 -2.68
C TRP A 112 3.68 -6.50 -1.71
N ARG A 113 3.79 -7.26 -0.62
CA ARG A 113 4.95 -7.19 0.28
C ARG A 113 6.17 -7.72 -0.44
N VAL A 114 7.26 -6.97 -0.34
CA VAL A 114 8.55 -7.30 -0.94
C VAL A 114 9.41 -8.09 0.04
N SER A 115 9.89 -9.25 -0.40
CA SER A 115 10.84 -10.10 0.32
C SER A 115 11.83 -10.77 -0.64
N GLY A 116 12.90 -11.37 -0.12
CA GLY A 116 13.85 -12.14 -0.93
C GLY A 116 14.53 -11.32 -2.02
N GLU A 117 14.61 -11.85 -3.24
CA GLU A 117 15.28 -11.20 -4.37
C GLU A 117 14.63 -9.86 -4.75
N ALA A 118 13.31 -9.73 -4.63
CA ALA A 118 12.61 -8.46 -4.88
C ALA A 118 13.00 -7.37 -3.87
N ARG A 119 13.43 -7.75 -2.65
CA ARG A 119 13.97 -6.80 -1.67
C ARG A 119 15.34 -6.29 -2.09
N ASP A 120 16.16 -7.16 -2.67
CA ASP A 120 17.48 -6.76 -3.16
C ASP A 120 17.34 -5.79 -4.34
N GLU A 121 16.39 -6.04 -5.26
CA GLU A 121 16.01 -5.08 -6.31
C GLU A 121 15.48 -3.76 -5.70
N ALA A 122 14.54 -3.80 -4.74
CA ALA A 122 14.01 -2.58 -4.14
C ALA A 122 15.11 -1.69 -3.50
N LEU A 123 16.19 -2.29 -3.00
CA LEU A 123 17.28 -1.62 -2.28
C LEU A 123 18.52 -1.35 -3.13
N TYR A 124 18.47 -1.57 -4.46
CA TYR A 124 19.65 -1.50 -5.36
C TYR A 124 20.80 -2.44 -4.94
N ALA A 125 20.51 -3.50 -4.19
CA ALA A 125 21.51 -4.48 -3.79
C ALA A 125 21.88 -5.43 -4.94
N ASP A 126 21.05 -5.48 -5.99
CA ASP A 126 21.26 -6.23 -7.24
C ASP A 126 22.34 -5.61 -8.15
N GLU A 127 22.63 -4.32 -8.02
CA GLU A 127 23.60 -3.59 -8.85
C GLU A 127 25.01 -3.49 -8.23
N MET A 128 25.26 -4.11 -7.07
CA MET A 128 26.56 -4.19 -6.40
C MET A 128 27.28 -5.53 -6.61
#